data_AF-A0A962V5E6-F1
#
_entry.id   AF-A0A962V5E6-F1
#
_cell.length_a   1.000
_cell.length_b   1.000
_cell.length_c   1.000
_cell.angle_alpha   90.00
_cell.angle_beta   90.00
_cell.angle_gamma   90.00
#
_symmetry.space_group_name_H-M   'P 1'
#
loop_
_entity.id
_entity.type
_entity.pdbx_description
1 polymer ?
#
loop_
_entity_poly.entity_id
_entity_poly.type
_entity_poly.pdbx_seq_one_letter_code
_entity_poly.pdbx_strand_id
1 'polypeptide(L)'
;MTQHIGIVACSAEGAALCYTTICAEGARLLGPHAHPEVSMHTPSLARYVACLKHGDMQGVGELMLASADKLASIGADFLICPDNTIHQAFSYVEPRSPKPWLHIAEV
;
A
#
# COMPACT_ATOMS: atom_id res chain seq x y z
N MET A 1 -9.31 14.69 12.97
CA MET A 1 -7.88 14.39 12.67
C MET A 1 -7.83 13.70 11.33
N THR A 2 -6.76 13.86 10.56
CA THR A 2 -6.56 13.10 9.32
C THR A 2 -6.43 11.62 9.63
N GLN A 3 -6.94 10.76 8.74
CA GLN A 3 -6.75 9.31 8.85
C GLN A 3 -5.30 8.93 8.56
N HIS A 4 -4.77 7.92 9.25
CA HIS A 4 -3.44 7.35 9.07
C HIS A 4 -3.42 6.43 7.85
N ILE A 5 -2.55 6.75 6.89
CA ILE A 5 -2.41 6.05 5.62
C ILE A 5 -1.38 4.92 5.75
N GLY A 6 -1.76 3.69 5.39
CA GLY A 6 -0.82 2.58 5.22
C GLY A 6 -0.49 2.33 3.74
N ILE A 7 0.79 2.40 3.36
CA ILE A 7 1.26 2.10 2.00
C ILE A 7 1.80 0.66 1.96
N VAL A 8 1.06 -0.23 1.28
CA VAL A 8 1.52 -1.57 0.91
C VAL A 8 2.33 -1.46 -0.38
N ALA A 9 3.65 -1.45 -0.23
CA ALA A 9 4.57 -1.19 -1.33
C ALA A 9 5.02 -2.46 -2.07
N CYS A 10 5.23 -2.32 -3.38
CA CYS A 10 5.79 -3.36 -4.26
C CYS A 10 7.25 -3.05 -4.61
N SER A 11 7.48 -1.92 -5.31
CA SER A 11 8.79 -1.37 -5.64
C SER A 11 9.11 -0.15 -4.79
N ALA A 12 10.40 0.18 -4.66
CA ALA A 12 10.83 1.33 -3.88
C ALA A 12 10.47 2.64 -4.60
N GLU A 13 10.62 2.68 -5.91
CA GLU A 13 10.42 3.86 -6.74
C GLU A 13 8.96 4.31 -6.74
N GLY A 14 8.02 3.38 -6.97
CA GLY A 14 6.59 3.68 -7.00
C GLY A 14 6.07 4.11 -5.62
N ALA A 15 6.51 3.42 -4.56
CA ALA A 15 6.08 3.74 -3.20
C ALA A 15 6.66 5.07 -2.71
N ALA A 16 7.93 5.36 -3.01
CA ALA A 16 8.55 6.64 -2.65
C ALA A 16 7.87 7.82 -3.36
N LEU A 17 7.56 7.69 -4.65
CA LEU A 17 6.83 8.71 -5.39
C LEU A 17 5.42 8.92 -4.80
N CYS A 18 4.70 7.84 -4.50
CA CYS A 18 3.37 7.93 -3.88
C CYS A 18 3.42 8.66 -2.54
N TYR A 19 4.36 8.31 -1.66
CA TYR A 19 4.56 8.98 -0.38
C TYR A 19 4.84 10.48 -0.54
N THR A 20 5.79 10.86 -1.40
CA THR A 20 6.13 12.28 -1.58
C THR A 20 4.97 13.07 -2.20
N THR A 21 4.22 12.48 -3.12
CA THR A 21 3.00 13.09 -3.67
C THR A 21 1.93 13.29 -2.60
N ILE A 22 1.66 12.29 -1.75
CA ILE A 22 0.72 12.41 -0.64
C ILE A 22 1.10 13.58 0.29
N CYS A 23 2.37 13.71 0.64
CA CYS A 23 2.84 14.81 1.49
C CYS A 23 2.71 16.17 0.78
N ALA A 24 3.10 16.26 -0.49
CA ALA A 24 3.05 17.50 -1.26
C ALA A 24 1.61 18.01 -1.45
N GLU A 25 0.69 17.13 -1.84
CA GLU A 25 -0.72 17.47 -2.01
C GLU A 25 -1.43 17.68 -0.66
N GLY A 26 -1.08 16.87 0.35
CA GLY A 26 -1.61 17.00 1.71
C GLY A 26 -1.29 18.38 2.32
N ALA A 27 -0.08 18.90 2.13
CA ALA A 27 0.30 20.23 2.62
C ALA A 27 -0.57 21.36 2.04
N ARG A 28 -1.12 21.19 0.83
CA ARG A 28 -2.06 22.16 0.24
C ARG A 28 -3.39 22.22 0.96
N LEU A 29 -3.80 21.13 1.61
CA LEU A 29 -5.07 20.98 2.32
C LEU A 29 -4.92 21.22 3.83
N LEU A 30 -3.80 20.77 4.41
CA LEU A 30 -3.55 20.77 5.86
C LEU A 30 -2.77 22.00 6.32
N GLY A 31 -2.16 22.74 5.39
CA GLY A 31 -1.35 23.92 5.66
C GLY A 31 0.16 23.67 5.48
N PRO A 32 0.97 24.76 5.48
CA PRO A 32 2.40 24.67 5.23
C PRO A 32 3.09 23.68 6.16
N HIS A 33 3.87 22.76 5.59
CA HIS A 33 4.61 21.70 6.31
C HIS A 33 3.75 20.71 7.11
N ALA A 34 2.42 20.77 6.99
CA ALA A 34 1.52 19.80 7.62
C ALA A 34 1.35 18.60 6.68
N HIS A 35 2.04 17.50 6.99
CA HIS A 35 1.91 16.24 6.25
C HIS A 35 0.96 15.30 7.01
N PRO A 36 0.18 14.46 6.30
CA PRO A 36 -0.58 13.40 6.95
C PRO A 36 0.37 12.36 7.57
N GLU A 37 -0.14 11.63 8.56
CA GLU A 37 0.57 10.47 9.11
C GLU A 37 0.54 9.31 8.10
N VAL A 38 1.72 8.76 7.80
CA VAL A 38 1.88 7.68 6.82
C VAL A 38 2.86 6.64 7.34
N SER A 39 2.46 5.37 7.27
CA SER A 39 3.34 4.22 7.45
C SER A 39 3.48 3.45 6.14
N MET A 40 4.67 2.95 5.85
CA MET A 40 4.96 2.20 4.63
C MET A 40 5.69 0.90 4.99
N HIS A 41 5.28 -0.20 4.38
CA HIS A 41 6.00 -1.46 4.46
C HIS A 41 6.25 -2.02 3.06
N THR A 42 7.51 -2.33 2.79
CA THR A 42 7.99 -2.83 1.49
C THR A 42 8.69 -4.17 1.71
N PRO A 43 8.11 -5.30 1.28
CA PRO A 43 8.84 -6.55 1.12
C PRO A 43 9.99 -6.39 0.11
N SER A 44 10.99 -7.27 0.15
CA SER A 44 11.99 -7.33 -0.92
C SER A 44 11.29 -7.52 -2.28
N LEU A 45 11.56 -6.62 -3.24
CA LEU A 45 11.00 -6.68 -4.59
C LEU A 45 11.25 -8.03 -5.27
N ALA A 46 12.38 -8.68 -4.97
CA ALA A 46 12.72 -10.00 -5.50
C ALA A 46 11.64 -11.06 -5.18
N ARG A 47 10.93 -10.94 -4.04
CA ARG A 47 9.84 -11.85 -3.67
C ARG A 47 8.62 -11.65 -4.56
N TYR A 48 8.23 -10.41 -4.83
CA TYR A 48 7.16 -10.12 -5.78
C TYR A 48 7.52 -10.60 -7.18
N VAL A 49 8.74 -10.27 -7.65
CA VAL A 49 9.21 -10.70 -8.98
C VAL A 49 9.23 -12.21 -9.11
N ALA A 50 9.61 -12.94 -8.06
CA ALA A 50 9.56 -14.40 -8.06
C ALA A 50 8.12 -14.89 -8.24
N CYS A 51 7.16 -14.44 -7.44
CA CYS A 51 5.75 -14.84 -7.58
C CYS A 51 5.19 -14.48 -8.98
N LEU A 52 5.42 -13.25 -9.44
CA LEU A 52 4.96 -12.78 -10.76
C LEU A 52 5.51 -13.63 -11.91
N LYS A 53 6.80 -13.98 -11.89
CA LYS A 53 7.42 -14.84 -12.92
C LYS A 53 6.81 -16.24 -12.98
N HIS A 54 6.31 -16.76 -11.85
CA HIS A 54 5.66 -18.07 -11.78
C HIS A 54 4.13 -17.99 -11.96
N GLY A 55 3.56 -16.80 -12.18
CA GLY A 55 2.12 -16.61 -12.23
C GLY A 55 1.41 -16.85 -10.89
N ASP A 56 2.15 -16.82 -9.78
CA ASP A 56 1.64 -17.12 -8.44
C ASP A 56 0.97 -15.90 -7.80
N MET A 57 -0.31 -15.69 -8.14
CA MET A 57 -1.09 -14.58 -7.59
C MET A 57 -1.42 -14.75 -6.11
N GLN A 58 -1.48 -15.98 -5.60
CA GLN A 58 -1.70 -16.22 -4.17
C GLN A 58 -0.48 -15.78 -3.37
N GLY A 59 0.74 -16.13 -3.82
CA GLY A 59 1.98 -15.67 -3.21
C GLY A 59 2.13 -14.14 -3.24
N VAL A 60 1.71 -13.48 -4.32
CA VAL A 60 1.61 -12.00 -4.36
C VAL A 60 0.64 -11.50 -3.29
N GLY A 61 -0.56 -12.09 -3.19
CA GLY A 61 -1.55 -11.71 -2.20
C GLY A 61 -1.08 -11.92 -0.75
N GLU A 62 -0.34 -12.99 -0.47
CA GLU A 62 0.27 -13.22 0.85
C GLU A 62 1.31 -12.15 1.20
N LEU A 63 2.10 -11.67 0.23
CA LEU A 63 3.04 -10.55 0.45
C LEU A 63 2.31 -9.25 0.75
N MET A 64 1.19 -9.00 0.05
CA MET A 64 0.34 -7.84 0.30
C MET A 64 -0.30 -7.91 1.69
N LEU A 65 -0.88 -9.05 2.07
CA LEU A 65 -1.49 -9.27 3.38
C LEU A 65 -0.48 -9.16 4.52
N ALA A 66 0.72 -9.73 4.35
CA ALA A 66 1.79 -9.58 5.33
C ALA A 66 2.24 -8.12 5.54
N SER A 67 2.03 -7.26 4.55
CA SER A 67 2.25 -5.81 4.69
C SER A 67 1.05 -5.13 5.35
N ALA A 68 -0.17 -5.50 4.94
CA ALA A 68 -1.42 -5.03 5.51
C ALA A 68 -1.49 -5.26 7.03
N ASP A 69 -1.12 -6.46 7.50
CA ASP A 69 -1.12 -6.81 8.93
C ASP A 69 -0.13 -5.97 9.73
N LYS A 70 1.06 -5.72 9.19
CA LYS A 70 2.05 -4.87 9.87
C LYS A 70 1.59 -3.42 9.94
N LEU A 71 0.99 -2.90 8.86
CA LEU A 71 0.49 -1.53 8.84
C LEU A 71 -0.72 -1.36 9.78
N ALA A 72 -1.61 -2.36 9.81
CA ALA A 72 -2.72 -2.39 10.76
C ALA A 72 -2.24 -2.41 12.21
N SER A 73 -1.16 -3.15 12.52
CA SER A 73 -0.60 -3.20 13.88
C SER A 73 0.17 -1.94 14.28
N ILE A 74 0.70 -1.19 13.31
CA ILE A 74 1.25 0.16 13.53
C ILE A 74 0.13 1.17 13.81
N GLY A 75 -1.08 0.93 13.31
CA GLY A 75 -2.25 1.76 13.54
C GLY A 75 -2.79 2.47 12.30
N ALA A 76 -2.47 1.99 11.09
CA ALA A 76 -3.06 2.53 9.87
C ALA A 76 -4.61 2.37 9.89
N ASP A 77 -5.30 3.41 9.44
CA ASP A 77 -6.76 3.43 9.35
C ASP A 77 -7.26 2.76 8.06
N PHE A 78 -6.52 2.96 6.96
CA PHE A 78 -6.78 2.35 5.66
C PHE A 78 -5.48 2.08 4.89
N LEU A 79 -5.59 1.27 3.83
CA LEU A 79 -4.46 0.82 3.04
C LEU A 79 -4.56 1.27 1.58
N ILE A 80 -3.41 1.53 0.97
CA ILE A 80 -3.25 1.77 -0.46
C ILE A 80 -2.11 0.93 -1.02
N CYS A 81 -2.15 0.64 -2.32
CA CYS A 81 -1.05 0.03 -3.04
C CYS A 81 -0.75 0.79 -4.35
N PRO A 82 0.39 1.49 -4.44
CA PRO A 82 0.79 2.23 -5.64
C PRO A 82 1.49 1.33 -6.67
N ASP A 83 0.86 0.22 -7.05
CA ASP A 83 1.34 -0.69 -8.09
C ASP A 83 0.14 -1.35 -8.81
N ASN A 84 0.02 -1.12 -10.11
CA ASN A 84 -1.10 -1.63 -10.91
C ASN A 84 -1.10 -3.16 -11.06
N THR A 85 0.08 -3.78 -11.11
CA THR A 85 0.22 -5.18 -11.53
C THR A 85 -0.26 -6.10 -10.43
N ILE A 86 0.13 -5.84 -9.18
CA ILE A 86 -0.17 -6.74 -8.06
C ILE A 86 -1.64 -6.69 -7.60
N HIS A 87 -2.41 -5.70 -8.05
CA HIS A 87 -3.88 -5.70 -7.90
C HIS A 87 -4.57 -6.86 -8.62
N GLN A 88 -3.88 -7.59 -9.51
CA GLN A 88 -4.37 -8.88 -10.02
C GLN A 88 -4.62 -9.91 -8.92
N ALA A 89 -3.95 -9.80 -7.77
CA ALA A 89 -4.17 -10.63 -6.60
C ALA A 89 -5.26 -10.09 -5.66
N PHE A 90 -5.90 -8.96 -5.97
CA PHE A 90 -6.72 -8.23 -4.98
C PHE A 90 -7.96 -9.00 -4.53
N SER A 91 -8.59 -9.79 -5.39
CA SER A 91 -9.72 -10.67 -5.01
C SER A 91 -9.36 -11.70 -3.94
N TYR A 92 -8.08 -12.04 -3.80
CA TYR A 92 -7.55 -12.89 -2.73
C TYR A 92 -7.20 -12.10 -1.46
N VAL A 93 -6.86 -10.82 -1.60
CA VAL A 93 -6.44 -9.93 -0.50
C VAL A 93 -7.63 -9.31 0.22
N GLU A 94 -8.58 -8.74 -0.52
CA GLU A 94 -9.72 -7.99 0.02
C GLU A 94 -10.48 -8.70 1.13
N PRO A 95 -10.96 -9.95 0.96
CA PRO A 95 -11.76 -10.62 2.00
C PRO A 95 -10.95 -10.96 3.27
N ARG A 96 -9.63 -10.86 3.22
CA ARG A 96 -8.71 -11.24 4.32
C ARG A 96 -8.03 -10.04 4.96
N SER A 97 -8.21 -8.85 4.41
CA SER A 97 -7.44 -7.71 4.85
C SER A 97 -7.93 -7.20 6.22
N PRO A 98 -7.00 -6.82 7.13
CA PRO A 98 -7.37 -6.28 8.43
C PRO A 98 -7.94 -4.85 8.38
N LYS A 99 -7.82 -4.16 7.24
CA LYS A 99 -8.18 -2.74 7.08
C LYS A 99 -8.82 -2.50 5.70
N PRO A 100 -9.67 -1.47 5.57
CA PRO A 100 -10.23 -1.09 4.28
C PRO A 100 -9.12 -0.60 3.33
N TRP A 101 -9.36 -0.78 2.03
CA TRP A 101 -8.46 -0.32 0.98
C TRP A 101 -9.07 0.81 0.17
N LEU A 102 -8.24 1.74 -0.30
CA LEU A 102 -8.58 2.58 -1.45
C LEU A 102 -7.98 1.92 -2.69
N HIS A 103 -8.82 1.24 -3.46
CA HIS A 103 -8.41 0.51 -4.65
C HIS A 103 -8.22 1.47 -5.83
N ILE A 104 -7.14 1.30 -6.59
CA ILE A 104 -6.72 2.24 -7.64
C ILE A 104 -7.74 2.39 -8.79
N ALA A 105 -8.59 1.39 -9.00
CA ALA A 105 -9.60 1.38 -10.06
C ALA A 105 -11.01 1.79 -9.59
N GLU A 106 -11.19 2.10 -8.30
CA GLU A 106 -12.51 2.39 -7.70
C GLU A 106 -12.66 3.86 -7.28
N VAL A 107 -11.76 4.71 -7.77
CA VAL A 107 -11.72 6.16 -7.48
C VAL A 107 -12.23 6.97 -8.66
#